data_AF-A0A093I811-F1
#
_entry.id   AF-A0A093I811-F1
#
_cell.length_a   1.000
_cell.length_b   1.000
_cell.length_c   1.000
_cell.angle_alpha   90.00
_cell.angle_beta   90.00
_cell.angle_gamma   90.00
#
_symmetry.space_group_name_H-M   'P 1'
#
loop_
_entity.id
_entity.type
_entity.pdbx_description
1 polymer ?
#
loop_
_entity_poly.entity_id
_entity_poly.type
_entity_poly.pdbx_seq_one_letter_code
_entity_poly.pdbx_strand_id
1 'polypeptide(L)'
;FRSGKYVYKPIMNQTCCPQYTIRCQALHFQTSKSHKKVLKKMLKFISKGDVSKAGGGEEPMDAHIEDVVACDFAYKSESHVAQSELNPLSQWITQSMDHTEKVENEDEDPGETKEEVNAPEVDSSSPQISAAEGTAVPGGPSHSAKVGHAPPKPGKGADLSKPPCRKAKDIRKERKLQKLLQNQMCKAEGSQLQAGDQLSLLQNSKSKANQPKTIEDFIFASLPEDAQHKLEVRLVPVSFEDPQFKSSFNQSATLFAKYQMAVHKDTPSECGENEFTRFLCDSPLEVENAPDGPECGYGSFHQQYWLDGKIIAVGVIDVLPYCVSSVYLYYDPDYAFLSLGVYSALREIAFTRQLHEKAPELCFYYMGFYIHSCPKMRYKGQYRPSDLLCPETYIWTPIEQCLPLLERSKYCRFNQDVKAVDEGGVQELGRVRVLHKRTVMPYSVYKRRRKGPSDEASVQQYASLVGQACSERMLLFRS
;
A
#
# COMPACT_ATOMS: atom_id res chain seq x y z
N PHE A 1 4.89 4.59 -10.45
CA PHE A 1 5.30 4.85 -9.05
C PHE A 1 6.65 5.55 -9.05
N ARG A 2 7.04 6.15 -7.92
CA ARG A 2 8.32 6.87 -7.78
C ARG A 2 9.29 6.20 -6.82
N SER A 3 10.56 6.58 -6.93
CA SER A 3 11.65 6.30 -5.99
C SER A 3 12.51 7.56 -5.95
N GLY A 4 12.44 8.34 -4.86
CA GLY A 4 12.89 9.73 -4.92
C GLY A 4 12.17 10.52 -6.01
N LYS A 5 12.96 11.24 -6.83
CA LYS A 5 12.50 11.94 -8.05
C LYS A 5 12.28 11.03 -9.28
N TYR A 6 12.69 9.76 -9.24
CA TYR A 6 12.59 8.87 -10.40
C TYR A 6 11.21 8.21 -10.48
N VAL A 7 10.45 8.52 -11.54
CA VAL A 7 9.22 7.78 -11.88
C VAL A 7 9.56 6.62 -12.81
N TYR A 8 9.07 5.41 -12.49
CA TYR A 8 9.38 4.20 -13.26
C TYR A 8 8.15 3.31 -13.51
N LYS A 9 8.25 2.49 -14.58
CA LYS A 9 7.23 1.57 -15.08
C LYS A 9 7.92 0.25 -15.51
N PRO A 10 7.79 -0.85 -14.75
CA PRO A 10 8.44 -2.13 -15.08
C PRO A 10 7.94 -2.74 -16.40
N ILE A 11 8.82 -3.48 -17.09
CA ILE A 11 8.43 -4.28 -18.27
C ILE A 11 7.79 -5.59 -17.77
N MET A 12 6.45 -5.55 -17.64
CA MET A 12 5.65 -6.51 -16.88
C MET A 12 5.72 -7.96 -17.35
N ASN A 13 5.93 -8.19 -18.64
CA ASN A 13 6.07 -9.53 -19.23
C ASN A 13 7.51 -10.09 -19.14
N GLN A 14 8.52 -9.26 -18.87
CA GLN A 14 9.93 -9.67 -18.77
C GLN A 14 10.39 -9.84 -17.31
N THR A 15 9.93 -8.99 -16.38
CA THR A 15 10.33 -9.05 -14.96
C THR A 15 10.10 -10.43 -14.32
N CYS A 16 10.95 -10.82 -13.37
CA CYS A 16 10.74 -12.03 -12.56
C CYS A 16 9.45 -11.98 -11.74
N CYS A 17 9.04 -10.79 -11.30
CA CYS A 17 7.91 -10.51 -10.42
C CYS A 17 7.08 -9.33 -10.95
N PRO A 18 5.96 -9.57 -11.66
CA PRO A 18 5.12 -8.51 -12.21
C PRO A 18 4.47 -7.67 -11.11
N GLN A 19 4.49 -6.36 -11.31
CA GLN A 19 4.15 -5.33 -10.33
C GLN A 19 2.87 -4.61 -10.78
N TYR A 20 1.70 -5.12 -10.37
CA TYR A 20 0.41 -4.54 -10.74
C TYR A 20 0.08 -3.38 -9.81
N THR A 21 -0.30 -2.22 -10.34
CA THR A 21 -0.83 -1.12 -9.52
C THR A 21 -2.10 -1.58 -8.80
N ILE A 22 -2.19 -1.39 -7.49
CA ILE A 22 -3.38 -1.71 -6.69
C ILE A 22 -3.93 -0.45 -6.00
N ARG A 23 -5.25 -0.28 -6.08
CA ARG A 23 -5.99 0.75 -5.31
C ARG A 23 -7.07 0.09 -4.46
N CYS A 24 -7.29 0.60 -3.26
CA CYS A 24 -8.46 0.34 -2.43
C CYS A 24 -9.47 1.47 -2.62
N GLN A 25 -10.76 1.17 -2.70
CA GLN A 25 -11.82 2.16 -2.79
C GLN A 25 -12.12 2.63 -1.35
N ALA A 26 -11.50 3.74 -0.94
CA ALA A 26 -11.41 4.08 0.49
C ALA A 26 -12.78 4.29 1.11
N LEU A 27 -13.71 4.94 0.41
CA LEU A 27 -15.08 5.20 0.86
C LEU A 27 -15.85 3.90 1.18
N HIS A 28 -15.66 2.86 0.37
CA HIS A 28 -16.35 1.57 0.52
C HIS A 28 -15.58 0.55 1.38
N PHE A 29 -14.37 0.88 1.85
CA PHE A 29 -13.53 -0.02 2.62
C PHE A 29 -14.21 -0.59 3.89
N GLN A 30 -14.07 -1.91 4.09
CA GLN A 30 -14.65 -2.62 5.24
C GLN A 30 -13.58 -3.20 6.19
N THR A 31 -13.70 -2.89 7.48
CA THR A 31 -12.74 -3.36 8.50
C THR A 31 -12.96 -4.84 8.84
N SER A 32 -12.01 -5.68 8.42
CA SER A 32 -11.96 -7.12 8.68
C SER A 32 -11.75 -7.48 10.16
N LYS A 33 -11.79 -8.79 10.48
CA LYS A 33 -11.42 -9.30 11.81
C LYS A 33 -9.97 -8.95 12.19
N SER A 34 -9.02 -9.04 11.25
CA SER A 34 -7.60 -8.71 11.47
C SER A 34 -7.39 -7.21 11.66
N HIS A 35 -8.01 -6.36 10.84
CA HIS A 35 -7.95 -4.90 10.99
C HIS A 35 -8.47 -4.48 12.38
N LYS A 36 -9.58 -5.09 12.82
CA LYS A 36 -10.15 -4.91 14.16
C LYS A 36 -9.30 -5.55 15.30
N LYS A 37 -8.38 -6.48 15.03
CA LYS A 37 -7.37 -7.00 15.99
C LYS A 37 -6.29 -5.93 16.21
N VAL A 38 -5.73 -5.38 15.13
CA VAL A 38 -4.66 -4.36 15.15
C VAL A 38 -5.14 -3.06 15.80
N LEU A 39 -6.28 -2.50 15.36
CA LEU A 39 -6.86 -1.27 15.93
C LEU A 39 -7.09 -1.38 17.45
N LYS A 40 -7.60 -2.53 17.92
CA LYS A 40 -7.79 -2.78 19.35
C LYS A 40 -6.48 -3.01 20.10
N LYS A 41 -5.45 -3.57 19.46
CA LYS A 41 -4.12 -3.73 20.06
C LYS A 41 -3.48 -2.36 20.28
N MET A 42 -3.53 -1.48 19.29
CA MET A 42 -3.06 -0.10 19.40
C MET A 42 -3.79 0.66 20.51
N LEU A 43 -5.13 0.66 20.50
CA LEU A 43 -5.94 1.32 21.54
C LEU A 43 -5.64 0.77 22.95
N LYS A 44 -5.53 -0.56 23.10
CA LYS A 44 -5.20 -1.21 24.39
C LYS A 44 -3.79 -0.85 24.87
N PHE A 45 -2.82 -0.78 23.97
CA PHE A 45 -1.46 -0.35 24.29
C PHE A 45 -1.45 1.11 24.74
N ILE A 46 -2.03 2.04 23.95
CA ILE A 46 -2.09 3.46 24.29
C ILE A 46 -2.76 3.68 25.66
N SER A 47 -3.90 3.04 25.91
CA SER A 47 -4.64 3.24 27.17
C SER A 47 -4.01 2.55 28.39
N LYS A 48 -3.20 1.49 28.24
CA LYS A 48 -2.81 0.60 29.36
C LYS A 48 -1.37 0.05 29.33
N GLY A 49 -0.51 0.55 28.44
CA GLY A 49 0.87 0.08 28.24
C GLY A 49 1.01 -1.41 27.91
N ASP A 50 -0.06 -2.09 27.50
CA ASP A 50 -0.10 -3.55 27.52
C ASP A 50 0.58 -4.16 26.28
N VAL A 51 1.87 -4.47 26.44
CA VAL A 51 2.78 -5.10 25.45
C VAL A 51 2.52 -6.61 25.31
N SER A 52 1.26 -7.08 25.38
CA SER A 52 0.93 -8.52 25.39
C SER A 52 1.58 -9.24 24.20
N LYS A 53 2.51 -10.16 24.51
CA LYS A 53 3.35 -10.84 23.52
C LYS A 53 2.49 -11.44 22.41
N ALA A 54 2.74 -11.00 21.17
CA ALA A 54 2.38 -11.79 20.01
C ALA A 54 3.19 -13.10 20.02
N GLY A 55 2.72 -14.12 19.32
CA GLY A 55 3.55 -15.30 19.05
C GLY A 55 4.79 -14.87 18.27
N GLY A 56 5.97 -15.32 18.68
CA GLY A 56 7.20 -15.02 17.94
C GLY A 56 7.14 -15.67 16.55
N GLY A 57 7.35 -14.87 15.50
CA GLY A 57 7.38 -15.34 14.11
C GLY A 57 6.40 -14.66 13.14
N GLU A 58 5.44 -13.85 13.61
CA GLU A 58 4.61 -13.02 12.72
C GLU A 58 5.51 -11.98 11.99
N GLU A 59 5.78 -12.15 10.69
CA GLU A 59 6.49 -11.14 9.87
C GLU A 59 5.68 -9.83 9.79
N PRO A 60 6.33 -8.65 9.69
CA PRO A 60 5.67 -7.37 9.99
C PRO A 60 4.55 -6.93 9.05
N MET A 61 4.33 -7.64 7.94
CA MET A 61 3.21 -7.44 7.01
C MET A 61 2.34 -8.69 6.82
N ASP A 62 2.69 -9.84 7.42
CA ASP A 62 1.96 -11.08 7.19
C ASP A 62 0.87 -11.31 8.24
N ALA A 63 -0.35 -10.92 7.88
CA ALA A 63 -1.55 -11.25 8.61
C ALA A 63 -1.94 -12.73 8.40
N HIS A 64 -1.10 -13.65 8.85
CA HIS A 64 -1.36 -15.10 8.89
C HIS A 64 -2.72 -15.39 9.54
N ILE A 65 -3.71 -15.75 8.72
CA ILE A 65 -5.02 -16.23 9.15
C ILE A 65 -5.40 -17.44 8.30
N GLU A 66 -5.30 -18.62 8.90
CA GLU A 66 -5.95 -19.85 8.44
C GLU A 66 -7.47 -19.75 8.64
N ASP A 67 -8.14 -18.94 7.83
CA ASP A 67 -9.60 -18.81 7.84
C ASP A 67 -10.08 -18.32 6.46
N VAL A 68 -9.65 -19.01 5.38
CA VAL A 68 -10.35 -18.96 4.07
C VAL A 68 -11.67 -19.72 4.20
N VAL A 69 -12.54 -19.18 5.05
CA VAL A 69 -13.97 -19.47 4.96
C VAL A 69 -14.41 -18.87 3.65
N ALA A 70 -14.85 -19.73 2.73
CA ALA A 70 -15.62 -19.31 1.57
C ALA A 70 -16.94 -18.71 2.08
N CYS A 71 -16.92 -17.40 2.35
CA CYS A 71 -18.13 -16.62 2.46
C CYS A 71 -18.71 -16.56 1.04
N ASP A 72 -19.72 -17.40 0.77
CA ASP A 72 -20.57 -17.29 -0.43
C ASP A 72 -21.31 -15.95 -0.41
N PHE A 73 -20.60 -14.89 -0.79
CA PHE A 73 -21.17 -13.58 -1.02
C PHE A 73 -21.81 -13.62 -2.40
N ALA A 74 -23.07 -14.04 -2.44
CA ALA A 74 -23.89 -14.01 -3.64
C ALA A 74 -23.96 -12.59 -4.20
N TYR A 75 -23.12 -12.29 -5.18
CA TYR A 75 -23.09 -11.02 -5.88
C TYR A 75 -24.43 -10.81 -6.60
N LYS A 76 -25.28 -9.98 -6.01
CA LYS A 76 -26.44 -9.43 -6.71
C LYS A 76 -25.93 -8.52 -7.82
N SER A 77 -25.95 -9.05 -9.04
CA SER A 77 -25.64 -8.31 -10.27
C SER A 77 -26.79 -7.35 -10.61
N GLU A 78 -26.94 -6.28 -9.83
CA GLU A 78 -27.71 -5.11 -10.24
C GLU A 78 -26.80 -4.24 -11.12
N SER A 79 -26.82 -4.55 -12.42
CA SER A 79 -25.91 -4.04 -13.45
C SER A 79 -26.23 -2.61 -13.87
N HIS A 80 -25.99 -1.64 -12.98
CA HIS A 80 -26.01 -0.21 -13.28
C HIS A 80 -24.71 0.47 -12.81
N VAL A 81 -23.59 0.06 -13.41
CA VAL A 81 -22.39 0.91 -13.43
C VAL A 81 -22.69 2.09 -14.35
N ALA A 82 -22.79 3.29 -13.79
CA ALA A 82 -22.91 4.50 -14.59
C ALA A 82 -21.59 4.75 -15.34
N GLN A 83 -21.64 4.86 -16.66
CA GLN A 83 -20.43 5.03 -17.49
C GLN A 83 -19.74 6.39 -17.28
N SER A 84 -20.30 7.27 -16.45
CA SER A 84 -19.76 8.57 -16.06
C SER A 84 -18.58 8.51 -15.08
N GLU A 85 -18.37 7.42 -14.35
CA GLU A 85 -17.33 7.33 -13.30
C GLU A 85 -15.96 6.84 -13.81
N LEU A 86 -15.80 6.65 -15.14
CA LEU A 86 -14.67 5.91 -15.69
C LEU A 86 -13.53 6.73 -16.33
N ASN A 87 -13.69 8.04 -16.58
CA ASN A 87 -12.59 8.81 -17.20
C ASN A 87 -12.52 10.33 -16.87
N PRO A 88 -12.17 10.74 -15.63
CA PRO A 88 -11.83 12.13 -15.32
C PRO A 88 -10.51 12.60 -15.95
N LEU A 89 -9.53 11.68 -16.04
CA LEU A 89 -8.15 12.00 -16.39
C LEU A 89 -8.00 12.58 -17.81
N SER A 90 -8.78 12.09 -18.76
CA SER A 90 -8.78 12.61 -20.14
C SER A 90 -9.35 14.02 -20.24
N GLN A 91 -10.35 14.37 -19.43
CA GLN A 91 -10.95 15.71 -19.41
C GLN A 91 -10.00 16.76 -18.83
N TRP A 92 -9.31 16.44 -17.73
CA TRP A 92 -8.31 17.32 -17.13
C TRP A 92 -7.13 17.61 -18.07
N ILE A 93 -6.63 16.59 -18.78
CA ILE A 93 -5.55 16.72 -19.77
C ILE A 93 -5.93 17.74 -20.86
N THR A 94 -7.17 17.73 -21.34
CA THR A 94 -7.66 18.65 -22.38
C THR A 94 -7.70 20.11 -21.91
N GLN A 95 -8.01 20.36 -20.64
CA GLN A 95 -8.13 21.72 -20.09
C GLN A 95 -6.77 22.40 -19.87
N SER A 96 -5.68 21.64 -19.71
CA SER A 96 -4.33 22.19 -19.45
C SER A 96 -3.58 22.68 -20.72
N MET A 97 -4.22 22.71 -21.90
CA MET A 97 -3.52 22.87 -23.18
C MET A 97 -3.36 24.33 -23.68
N ASP A 98 -4.08 25.29 -23.13
CA ASP A 98 -4.20 26.65 -23.71
C ASP A 98 -3.07 27.64 -23.36
N HIS A 99 -2.04 27.24 -22.58
CA HIS A 99 -1.02 28.16 -22.07
C HIS A 99 0.44 27.68 -22.23
N THR A 100 1.03 27.86 -23.42
CA THR A 100 2.47 28.18 -23.56
C THR A 100 2.78 28.87 -24.90
N GLU A 101 3.51 29.99 -24.88
CA GLU A 101 4.02 30.67 -26.08
C GLU A 101 5.49 30.32 -26.42
N LYS A 102 6.01 30.96 -27.49
CA LYS A 102 7.36 30.80 -28.08
C LYS A 102 8.42 31.53 -27.20
N VAL A 103 9.74 31.38 -27.35
CA VAL A 103 10.62 31.80 -28.48
C VAL A 103 12.02 31.20 -28.23
N GLU A 104 12.52 30.30 -29.10
CA GLU A 104 13.66 30.45 -30.06
C GLU A 104 15.09 30.26 -29.47
N ASN A 105 16.08 30.09 -30.36
CA ASN A 105 17.46 29.63 -30.06
C ASN A 105 18.50 30.64 -30.55
N GLU A 106 19.73 30.57 -30.01
CA GLU A 106 20.96 30.71 -30.80
C GLU A 106 21.96 29.58 -30.45
N ASP A 107 22.82 29.22 -31.41
CA ASP A 107 23.80 28.12 -31.35
C ASP A 107 25.23 28.63 -31.03
N GLU A 108 26.17 27.72 -30.76
CA GLU A 108 27.53 27.62 -31.35
C GLU A 108 28.34 26.51 -30.62
N ASP A 109 29.29 25.89 -31.32
CA ASP A 109 30.15 24.76 -30.90
C ASP A 109 31.49 24.88 -31.64
N PRO A 110 32.64 24.49 -31.06
CA PRO A 110 33.35 23.39 -31.74
C PRO A 110 34.25 22.48 -30.86
N GLY A 111 34.27 21.18 -31.21
CA GLY A 111 35.53 20.54 -31.60
C GLY A 111 36.06 19.34 -30.79
N GLU A 112 36.20 18.20 -31.50
CA GLU A 112 37.26 17.16 -31.54
C GLU A 112 38.24 16.94 -30.35
N THR A 113 38.82 15.75 -30.07
CA THR A 113 39.15 14.58 -30.92
C THR A 113 39.17 13.25 -30.10
N LYS A 114 39.66 12.14 -30.67
CA LYS A 114 39.77 10.79 -30.07
C LYS A 114 41.18 10.53 -29.48
N GLU A 115 41.32 9.55 -28.58
CA GLU A 115 42.28 8.43 -28.74
C GLU A 115 41.97 7.21 -27.82
N GLU A 116 42.85 6.19 -27.78
CA GLU A 116 42.49 4.78 -27.52
C GLU A 116 42.97 4.16 -26.16
N VAL A 117 42.73 2.85 -26.02
CA VAL A 117 42.83 1.99 -24.81
C VAL A 117 44.19 1.25 -24.74
N ASN A 118 44.62 0.81 -23.56
CA ASN A 118 45.49 -0.37 -23.43
C ASN A 118 45.49 -1.04 -22.02
N ALA A 119 45.13 -2.33 -21.95
CA ALA A 119 45.49 -3.31 -20.91
C ALA A 119 45.12 -4.75 -21.40
N PRO A 120 45.85 -5.82 -21.05
CA PRO A 120 45.85 -7.06 -21.86
C PRO A 120 45.09 -8.29 -21.30
N GLU A 121 44.90 -9.29 -22.18
CA GLU A 121 44.57 -10.71 -21.89
C GLU A 121 45.83 -11.46 -21.35
N VAL A 122 45.92 -12.77 -21.04
CA VAL A 122 45.16 -14.02 -21.36
C VAL A 122 45.24 -14.96 -20.09
N ASP A 123 44.81 -16.22 -19.98
CA ASP A 123 44.40 -17.29 -20.93
C ASP A 123 43.35 -18.26 -20.29
N SER A 124 43.02 -19.31 -21.02
CA SER A 124 42.26 -20.54 -20.74
C SER A 124 43.05 -21.57 -19.88
N SER A 125 42.59 -22.80 -19.54
CA SER A 125 41.58 -23.70 -20.12
C SER A 125 41.03 -24.76 -19.14
N SER A 126 40.07 -25.58 -19.59
CA SER A 126 39.55 -26.79 -18.91
C SER A 126 39.54 -27.99 -19.87
N PRO A 127 39.42 -29.24 -19.36
CA PRO A 127 38.48 -30.21 -19.97
C PRO A 127 37.72 -31.11 -18.95
N GLN A 128 36.83 -32.00 -19.46
CA GLN A 128 35.83 -32.81 -18.72
C GLN A 128 35.95 -34.35 -18.90
N ILE A 129 34.96 -35.13 -18.40
CA ILE A 129 34.63 -36.59 -18.57
C ILE A 129 35.36 -37.54 -17.60
N SER A 130 34.81 -38.65 -17.02
CA SER A 130 33.51 -39.40 -17.05
C SER A 130 32.96 -39.63 -15.60
N ALA A 131 31.77 -40.16 -15.25
CA ALA A 131 30.61 -40.85 -15.88
C ALA A 131 30.51 -42.41 -15.74
N ALA A 132 29.27 -42.92 -15.51
CA ALA A 132 28.78 -44.32 -15.35
C ALA A 132 29.18 -45.12 -14.06
N GLU A 133 28.46 -46.14 -13.53
CA GLU A 133 27.01 -46.44 -13.34
C GLU A 133 26.82 -47.70 -12.42
N GLY A 134 25.63 -48.01 -11.83
CA GLY A 134 25.26 -49.41 -11.40
C GLY A 134 24.73 -49.78 -9.97
N THR A 135 23.41 -49.66 -9.74
CA THR A 135 22.39 -50.66 -9.25
C THR A 135 22.54 -51.66 -8.04
N ALA A 136 21.46 -51.74 -7.21
CA ALA A 136 20.95 -52.81 -6.26
C ALA A 136 21.70 -53.13 -4.90
N VAL A 137 21.12 -53.34 -3.68
CA VAL A 137 19.82 -53.83 -3.10
C VAL A 137 19.73 -55.39 -2.97
N PRO A 138 19.19 -56.07 -1.89
CA PRO A 138 18.54 -55.68 -0.60
C PRO A 138 19.06 -56.39 0.71
N GLY A 139 18.44 -56.15 1.90
CA GLY A 139 18.53 -57.02 3.10
C GLY A 139 17.78 -56.57 4.39
N GLY A 140 17.25 -57.52 5.19
CA GLY A 140 16.56 -57.36 6.51
C GLY A 140 16.15 -58.75 7.07
N PRO A 141 15.23 -58.94 8.06
CA PRO A 141 14.65 -58.07 9.11
C PRO A 141 14.67 -58.71 10.55
N SER A 142 14.00 -58.13 11.57
CA SER A 142 13.58 -58.84 12.81
C SER A 142 12.42 -58.13 13.58
N HIS A 143 11.88 -58.73 14.66
CA HIS A 143 10.48 -58.54 15.15
C HIS A 143 10.29 -58.29 16.67
N SER A 144 9.02 -57.99 17.05
CA SER A 144 8.35 -58.06 18.38
C SER A 144 8.27 -56.74 19.19
N ALA A 145 7.24 -56.46 20.01
CA ALA A 145 5.90 -57.06 20.18
C ALA A 145 4.90 -56.02 20.76
N LYS A 146 3.58 -56.32 20.79
CA LYS A 146 2.52 -55.40 21.28
C LYS A 146 2.06 -55.67 22.71
N VAL A 147 1.75 -54.61 23.46
CA VAL A 147 0.66 -54.56 24.45
C VAL A 147 -0.13 -53.27 24.18
N GLY A 148 -1.44 -53.24 24.43
CA GLY A 148 -2.30 -52.10 24.06
C GLY A 148 -3.30 -51.69 25.15
N HIS A 149 -3.72 -50.43 25.12
CA HIS A 149 -4.79 -49.88 25.96
C HIS A 149 -5.93 -49.32 25.10
N ALA A 150 -7.17 -49.51 25.58
CA ALA A 150 -8.38 -48.98 24.96
C ALA A 150 -8.65 -47.52 25.38
N PRO A 151 -9.39 -46.73 24.57
CA PRO A 151 -9.66 -45.33 24.88
C PRO A 151 -10.63 -45.16 26.07
N PRO A 152 -10.45 -44.12 26.91
CA PRO A 152 -11.31 -43.88 28.07
C PRO A 152 -12.71 -43.36 27.67
N LYS A 153 -13.74 -43.77 28.41
CA LYS A 153 -15.12 -43.28 28.25
C LYS A 153 -15.26 -41.84 28.80
N PRO A 154 -16.06 -40.95 28.19
CA PRO A 154 -16.26 -39.60 28.72
C PRO A 154 -17.14 -39.59 29.96
N GLY A 155 -16.83 -38.76 30.97
CA GLY A 155 -17.86 -38.25 31.89
C GLY A 155 -17.69 -38.39 33.40
N LYS A 156 -16.49 -38.17 33.97
CA LYS A 156 -16.28 -37.54 35.29
C LYS A 156 -14.79 -37.26 35.50
N GLY A 157 -14.44 -36.10 36.05
CA GLY A 157 -13.05 -35.77 36.39
C GLY A 157 -12.64 -36.45 37.71
N ALA A 158 -11.35 -36.71 37.90
CA ALA A 158 -10.79 -37.37 39.09
C ALA A 158 -10.72 -36.46 40.35
N ASP A 159 -11.47 -35.36 40.37
CA ASP A 159 -11.42 -34.33 41.40
C ASP A 159 -12.84 -33.83 41.69
N LEU A 160 -13.30 -34.02 42.92
CA LEU A 160 -14.64 -33.65 43.39
C LEU A 160 -14.75 -32.17 43.81
N SER A 161 -13.62 -31.46 43.94
CA SER A 161 -13.59 -30.02 44.28
C SER A 161 -13.77 -29.10 43.08
N LYS A 162 -13.54 -29.60 41.85
CA LYS A 162 -13.63 -28.83 40.61
C LYS A 162 -15.03 -28.93 40.00
N PRO A 163 -15.61 -27.82 39.50
CA PRO A 163 -16.90 -27.87 38.82
C PRO A 163 -16.82 -28.74 37.55
N PRO A 164 -17.91 -29.43 37.15
CA PRO A 164 -17.88 -30.33 35.99
C PRO A 164 -17.41 -29.66 34.70
N CYS A 165 -16.64 -30.38 33.88
CA CYS A 165 -16.12 -29.91 32.60
C CYS A 165 -17.24 -29.67 31.56
N ARG A 166 -17.93 -28.54 31.66
CA ARG A 166 -18.97 -28.10 30.72
C ARG A 166 -18.34 -27.65 29.41
N LYS A 167 -18.96 -28.00 28.27
CA LYS A 167 -18.44 -27.60 26.95
C LYS A 167 -18.50 -26.08 26.82
N ALA A 168 -17.48 -25.47 26.20
CA ALA A 168 -17.38 -24.02 26.07
C ALA A 168 -18.59 -23.35 25.37
N LYS A 169 -19.33 -24.11 24.55
CA LYS A 169 -20.60 -23.68 23.91
C LYS A 169 -21.69 -23.37 24.95
N ASP A 170 -21.75 -24.12 26.05
CA ASP A 170 -22.82 -24.04 27.04
C ASP A 170 -22.56 -22.91 28.03
N ILE A 171 -21.31 -22.75 28.46
CA ILE A 171 -20.85 -21.58 29.25
C ILE A 171 -21.11 -20.26 28.48
N ARG A 172 -20.95 -20.26 27.15
CA ARG A 172 -21.28 -19.11 26.29
C ARG A 172 -22.79 -18.84 26.20
N LYS A 173 -23.63 -19.88 26.16
CA LYS A 173 -25.11 -19.72 26.22
C LYS A 173 -25.55 -19.14 27.56
N GLU A 174 -25.03 -19.68 28.65
CA GLU A 174 -25.36 -19.27 30.03
C GLU A 174 -24.99 -17.80 30.29
N ARG A 175 -23.77 -17.38 29.91
CA ARG A 175 -23.36 -15.97 29.99
C ARG A 175 -24.21 -15.04 29.11
N LYS A 176 -24.77 -15.52 27.98
CA LYS A 176 -25.73 -14.74 27.17
C LYS A 176 -27.08 -14.59 27.89
N LEU A 177 -27.57 -15.66 28.54
CA LEU A 177 -28.82 -15.64 29.30
C LEU A 177 -28.72 -14.73 30.54
N GLN A 178 -27.61 -14.81 31.29
CA GLN A 178 -27.34 -13.91 32.42
C GLN A 178 -27.35 -12.44 32.01
N LYS A 179 -26.71 -12.08 30.88
CA LYS A 179 -26.76 -10.70 30.35
C LYS A 179 -28.15 -10.26 29.90
N LEU A 180 -28.98 -11.18 29.39
CA LEU A 180 -30.37 -10.87 29.03
C LEU A 180 -31.23 -10.59 30.27
N LEU A 181 -31.09 -11.40 31.33
CA LEU A 181 -31.80 -11.21 32.60
C LEU A 181 -31.36 -9.91 33.30
N GLN A 182 -30.05 -9.62 33.35
CA GLN A 182 -29.55 -8.39 33.96
C GLN A 182 -30.00 -7.14 33.18
N ASN A 183 -30.05 -7.20 31.85
CA ASN A 183 -30.62 -6.14 31.01
C ASN A 183 -32.15 -5.99 31.13
N GLN A 184 -32.85 -6.96 31.74
CA GLN A 184 -34.27 -6.84 32.09
C GLN A 184 -34.43 -6.22 33.49
N MET A 185 -33.64 -6.67 34.49
CA MET A 185 -33.66 -6.09 35.84
C MET A 185 -33.30 -4.60 35.84
N CYS A 186 -32.23 -4.21 35.15
CA CYS A 186 -31.82 -2.79 35.04
C CYS A 186 -32.81 -1.91 34.24
N LYS A 187 -33.94 -2.45 33.74
CA LYS A 187 -35.05 -1.69 33.15
C LYS A 187 -36.26 -1.55 34.07
N ALA A 188 -36.30 -2.23 35.22
CA ALA A 188 -37.44 -2.24 36.12
C ALA A 188 -37.38 -1.15 37.21
N GLU A 189 -36.17 -0.74 37.63
CA GLU A 189 -35.96 0.08 38.84
C GLU A 189 -35.71 1.57 38.57
N GLY A 190 -35.79 2.02 37.31
CA GLY A 190 -35.42 3.37 36.88
C GLY A 190 -36.59 4.32 36.61
N SER A 191 -37.31 4.79 37.64
CA SER A 191 -38.31 5.86 37.50
C SER A 191 -38.70 6.55 38.82
N GLN A 192 -38.01 7.63 39.21
CA GLN A 192 -38.65 8.86 39.71
C GLN A 192 -37.68 10.03 39.97
N LEU A 193 -38.27 11.23 39.96
CA LEU A 193 -37.84 12.54 40.50
C LEU A 193 -36.87 13.46 39.71
N GLN A 194 -37.47 14.62 39.39
CA GLN A 194 -36.94 15.98 39.23
C GLN A 194 -36.09 16.34 38.00
N ALA A 195 -36.61 17.34 37.26
CA ALA A 195 -35.92 18.08 36.23
C ALA A 195 -35.49 19.44 36.78
N GLY A 196 -34.29 19.91 36.41
CA GLY A 196 -33.69 21.14 36.91
C GLY A 196 -32.47 21.56 36.09
N ASP A 197 -32.75 22.28 35.01
CA ASP A 197 -31.86 23.25 34.33
C ASP A 197 -30.34 22.96 34.23
N GLN A 198 -29.92 22.35 33.12
CA GLN A 198 -28.68 22.74 32.42
C GLN A 198 -28.87 22.60 30.91
N LEU A 199 -28.88 23.73 30.19
CA LEU A 199 -29.27 23.79 28.77
C LEU A 199 -28.06 23.95 27.82
N SER A 200 -27.12 22.99 27.85
CA SER A 200 -26.14 22.77 26.77
C SER A 200 -25.55 21.34 26.80
N LEU A 201 -24.84 20.95 25.73
CA LEU A 201 -23.98 19.74 25.65
C LEU A 201 -24.63 18.34 25.78
N LEU A 202 -25.94 18.17 25.51
CA LEU A 202 -26.58 16.84 25.44
C LEU A 202 -27.28 16.52 24.09
N GLN A 203 -26.50 16.44 23.01
CA GLN A 203 -26.93 15.89 21.71
C GLN A 203 -25.99 14.81 21.14
N ASN A 204 -25.48 13.89 21.96
CA ASN A 204 -24.72 12.73 21.44
C ASN A 204 -24.93 11.40 22.20
N SER A 205 -26.05 11.26 22.93
CA SER A 205 -26.36 10.10 23.79
C SER A 205 -27.68 9.38 23.47
N LYS A 206 -28.29 9.61 22.30
CA LYS A 206 -29.30 8.67 21.76
C LYS A 206 -28.57 7.37 21.35
N SER A 207 -28.92 6.26 21.99
CA SER A 207 -28.32 4.96 21.70
C SER A 207 -28.61 4.52 20.26
N LYS A 208 -27.63 4.74 19.37
CA LYS A 208 -27.68 4.22 18.00
C LYS A 208 -27.89 2.70 18.05
N ALA A 209 -28.67 2.18 17.10
CA ALA A 209 -28.86 0.75 16.94
C ALA A 209 -27.52 0.02 16.75
N ASN A 210 -27.52 -1.31 16.85
CA ASN A 210 -26.35 -2.19 16.92
C ASN A 210 -25.53 -2.27 15.60
N GLN A 211 -25.06 -1.13 15.12
CA GLN A 211 -24.23 -0.94 13.94
C GLN A 211 -22.79 -1.40 14.21
N PRO A 212 -22.09 -1.93 13.19
CA PRO A 212 -20.67 -2.23 13.32
C PRO A 212 -19.87 -0.94 13.46
N LYS A 213 -18.99 -0.87 14.47
CA LYS A 213 -18.01 0.24 14.57
C LYS A 213 -17.25 0.41 13.26
N THR A 214 -17.14 1.66 12.82
CA THR A 214 -16.42 2.07 11.62
C THR A 214 -14.89 1.95 11.83
N ILE A 215 -14.06 2.51 10.93
CA ILE A 215 -12.60 2.56 11.14
C ILE A 215 -12.23 3.79 11.98
N GLU A 216 -12.91 4.90 11.74
CA GLU A 216 -12.88 6.18 12.45
C GLU A 216 -13.23 5.98 13.94
N ASP A 217 -14.24 5.15 14.24
CA ASP A 217 -14.66 4.71 15.59
C ASP A 217 -13.57 4.06 16.48
N PHE A 218 -12.44 3.68 15.88
CA PHE A 218 -11.25 3.18 16.59
C PHE A 218 -10.06 4.15 16.49
N ILE A 219 -9.94 4.90 15.39
CA ILE A 219 -8.82 5.81 15.12
C ILE A 219 -8.95 7.12 15.91
N PHE A 220 -10.17 7.64 16.03
CA PHE A 220 -10.49 8.88 16.74
C PHE A 220 -11.26 8.61 18.05
N ALA A 221 -11.09 7.41 18.61
CA ALA A 221 -11.71 7.05 19.89
C ALA A 221 -11.13 7.89 21.03
N SER A 222 -11.99 8.59 21.78
CA SER A 222 -11.59 9.33 22.97
C SER A 222 -10.86 8.42 23.95
N LEU A 223 -9.63 8.79 24.30
CA LEU A 223 -8.82 8.09 25.30
C LEU A 223 -9.23 8.53 26.71
N PRO A 224 -9.06 7.68 27.74
CA PRO A 224 -9.15 8.09 29.13
C PRO A 224 -8.10 9.15 29.49
N GLU A 225 -8.37 9.97 30.52
CA GLU A 225 -7.39 10.93 31.05
C GLU A 225 -6.19 10.24 31.71
N ASP A 226 -6.37 9.00 32.20
CA ASP A 226 -5.33 8.12 32.74
C ASP A 226 -4.63 7.23 31.68
N ALA A 227 -4.76 7.56 30.38
CA ALA A 227 -4.11 6.81 29.30
C ALA A 227 -2.58 6.83 29.44
N GLN A 228 -1.98 5.63 29.54
CA GLN A 228 -0.56 5.46 29.85
C GLN A 228 0.40 6.04 28.79
N HIS A 229 -0.03 6.15 27.53
CA HIS A 229 0.76 6.74 26.45
C HIS A 229 -0.07 7.76 25.65
N LYS A 230 0.60 8.74 25.05
CA LYS A 230 0.02 9.73 24.15
C LYS A 230 0.47 9.47 22.71
N LEU A 231 -0.45 9.04 21.85
CA LEU A 231 -0.23 9.01 20.40
C LEU A 231 -0.71 10.31 19.75
N GLU A 232 0.19 11.01 19.09
CA GLU A 232 -0.12 12.06 18.11
C GLU A 232 0.23 11.56 16.71
N VAL A 233 -0.53 12.01 15.69
CA VAL A 233 -0.19 11.76 14.29
C VAL A 233 -0.24 13.10 13.56
N ARG A 234 0.87 13.46 12.92
CA ARG A 234 1.07 14.76 12.27
C ARG A 234 1.28 14.55 10.77
N LEU A 235 0.63 15.35 9.94
CA LEU A 235 0.92 15.43 8.51
C LEU A 235 1.91 16.56 8.30
N VAL A 236 3.12 16.24 7.85
CA VAL A 236 4.21 17.21 7.66
C VAL A 236 4.54 17.28 6.17
N PRO A 237 4.46 18.45 5.51
CA PRO A 237 4.88 18.61 4.12
C PRO A 237 6.36 18.25 3.96
N VAL A 238 6.71 17.57 2.87
CA VAL A 238 8.10 17.22 2.58
C VAL A 238 8.78 18.41 1.91
N SER A 239 9.21 19.36 2.73
CA SER A 239 9.96 20.54 2.29
C SER A 239 11.04 20.90 3.32
N PHE A 240 12.28 21.08 2.85
CA PHE A 240 13.35 21.63 3.68
C PHE A 240 13.12 23.09 4.07
N GLU A 241 12.09 23.76 3.55
CA GLU A 241 11.67 25.09 4.01
C GLU A 241 10.78 25.01 5.27
N ASP A 242 9.96 23.96 5.39
CA ASP A 242 9.00 23.79 6.49
C ASP A 242 9.67 23.60 7.88
N PRO A 243 9.25 24.34 8.92
CA PRO A 243 9.82 24.20 10.26
C PRO A 243 9.58 22.85 10.94
N GLN A 244 8.43 22.20 10.71
CA GLN A 244 8.12 20.89 11.32
C GLN A 244 8.97 19.80 10.68
N PHE A 245 9.12 19.82 9.35
CA PHE A 245 10.01 18.93 8.61
C PHE A 245 11.46 19.09 9.07
N LYS A 246 11.99 20.32 9.06
CA LYS A 246 13.33 20.63 9.60
C LYS A 246 13.55 20.08 11.02
N SER A 247 12.62 20.33 11.94
CA SER A 247 12.76 19.91 13.35
C SER A 247 12.61 18.40 13.59
N SER A 248 12.00 17.66 12.65
CA SER A 248 11.77 16.22 12.74
C SER A 248 12.71 15.38 11.87
N PHE A 249 13.44 16.01 10.93
CA PHE A 249 14.31 15.35 9.96
C PHE A 249 15.30 14.37 10.60
N ASN A 250 16.10 14.81 11.58
CA ASN A 250 17.12 13.95 12.21
C ASN A 250 16.48 12.74 12.94
N GLN A 251 15.30 12.90 13.54
CA GLN A 251 14.58 11.77 14.16
C GLN A 251 14.06 10.80 13.10
N SER A 252 13.54 11.31 11.98
CA SER A 252 13.07 10.50 10.85
C SER A 252 14.22 9.74 10.18
N ALA A 253 15.35 10.38 9.89
CA ALA A 253 16.54 9.75 9.32
C ALA A 253 17.11 8.65 10.25
N THR A 254 17.22 8.93 11.56
CA THR A 254 17.63 7.94 12.57
C THR A 254 16.68 6.75 12.63
N LEU A 255 15.37 7.00 12.53
CA LEU A 255 14.34 5.96 12.53
C LEU A 255 14.38 5.11 11.26
N PHE A 256 14.59 5.72 10.10
CA PHE A 256 14.80 5.04 8.82
C PHE A 256 16.02 4.12 8.89
N ALA A 257 17.17 4.63 9.34
CA ALA A 257 18.39 3.83 9.49
C ALA A 257 18.19 2.63 10.44
N LYS A 258 17.54 2.84 11.61
CA LYS A 258 17.19 1.74 12.53
C LYS A 258 16.30 0.70 11.85
N TYR A 259 15.32 1.13 11.05
CA TYR A 259 14.40 0.25 10.34
C TYR A 259 15.12 -0.56 9.24
N GLN A 260 15.92 0.08 8.38
CA GLN A 260 16.67 -0.58 7.31
C GLN A 260 17.60 -1.68 7.86
N MET A 261 18.48 -1.33 8.81
CA MET A 261 19.41 -2.27 9.42
C MET A 261 18.70 -3.44 10.13
N ALA A 262 17.55 -3.18 10.79
CA ALA A 262 16.82 -4.20 11.53
C ALA A 262 15.96 -5.11 10.65
N VAL A 263 15.31 -4.57 9.60
CA VAL A 263 14.28 -5.28 8.81
C VAL A 263 14.80 -5.70 7.44
N HIS A 264 15.52 -4.84 6.73
CA HIS A 264 16.07 -5.12 5.40
C HIS A 264 17.49 -5.72 5.44
N LYS A 265 18.23 -5.50 6.54
CA LYS A 265 19.61 -5.96 6.80
C LYS A 265 20.71 -5.19 6.05
N ASP A 266 20.36 -4.02 5.55
CA ASP A 266 21.25 -3.02 4.94
C ASP A 266 22.40 -2.65 5.90
N THR A 267 23.54 -2.28 5.34
CA THR A 267 24.70 -1.81 6.10
C THR A 267 24.51 -0.37 6.59
N PRO A 268 25.21 0.07 7.66
CA PRO A 268 25.16 1.47 8.11
C PRO A 268 25.49 2.49 7.00
N SER A 269 26.36 2.11 6.05
CA SER A 269 26.74 2.90 4.87
C SER A 269 25.63 3.08 3.83
N GLU A 270 24.61 2.21 3.83
CA GLU A 270 23.43 2.29 2.94
C GLU A 270 22.24 3.00 3.61
N CYS A 271 22.41 3.43 4.86
CA CYS A 271 21.38 3.97 5.73
C CYS A 271 21.55 5.47 6.04
N GLY A 272 22.35 6.19 5.25
CA GLY A 272 22.73 7.58 5.50
C GLY A 272 21.61 8.61 5.27
N GLU A 273 21.85 9.84 5.72
CA GLU A 273 20.95 10.97 5.48
C GLU A 273 20.79 11.29 3.98
N ASN A 274 21.80 10.97 3.17
CA ASN A 274 21.75 11.10 1.71
C ASN A 274 20.76 10.09 1.10
N GLU A 275 20.82 8.83 1.52
CA GLU A 275 19.94 7.76 1.05
C GLU A 275 18.49 8.01 1.51
N PHE A 276 18.32 8.41 2.76
CA PHE A 276 17.04 8.87 3.32
C PHE A 276 16.46 10.05 2.53
N THR A 277 17.27 11.08 2.26
CA THR A 277 16.86 12.25 1.48
C THR A 277 16.46 11.86 0.07
N ARG A 278 17.38 11.22 -0.67
CA ARG A 278 17.20 10.82 -2.07
C ARG A 278 16.01 9.88 -2.28
N PHE A 279 15.69 9.02 -1.31
CA PHE A 279 14.61 8.03 -1.46
C PHE A 279 13.25 8.54 -0.95
N LEU A 280 13.23 9.22 0.21
CA LEU A 280 12.01 9.49 0.97
C LEU A 280 11.68 10.98 1.16
N CYS A 281 12.62 11.89 0.88
CA CYS A 281 12.41 13.34 0.95
C CYS A 281 12.35 13.98 -0.44
N ASP A 282 13.19 13.52 -1.36
CA ASP A 282 13.13 13.91 -2.77
C ASP A 282 11.82 13.43 -3.41
N SER A 283 11.17 14.33 -4.16
CA SER A 283 9.96 14.05 -4.92
C SER A 283 10.02 14.74 -6.29
N PRO A 284 9.36 14.19 -7.33
CA PRO A 284 9.11 14.85 -8.60
C PRO A 284 7.73 15.54 -8.63
N LEU A 285 6.99 15.52 -7.53
CA LEU A 285 5.71 16.22 -7.40
C LEU A 285 5.96 17.67 -6.98
N GLU A 286 5.35 18.59 -7.71
CA GLU A 286 5.23 19.99 -7.31
C GLU A 286 4.12 20.14 -6.26
N VAL A 287 4.22 21.16 -5.40
CA VAL A 287 3.21 21.43 -4.36
C VAL A 287 2.12 22.33 -4.94
N GLU A 288 0.88 21.87 -4.92
CA GLU A 288 -0.26 22.55 -5.52
C GLU A 288 -1.38 22.78 -4.50
N ASN A 289 -1.92 23.99 -4.44
CA ASN A 289 -3.04 24.36 -3.57
C ASN A 289 -4.24 24.76 -4.44
N ALA A 290 -4.95 23.76 -4.97
CA ALA A 290 -6.17 23.98 -5.76
C ALA A 290 -7.31 24.52 -4.87
N PRO A 291 -8.19 25.41 -5.36
CA PRO A 291 -9.30 25.99 -4.57
C PRO A 291 -10.34 24.96 -4.08
N ASP A 292 -10.45 23.84 -4.77
CA ASP A 292 -11.27 22.66 -4.51
C ASP A 292 -10.45 21.47 -3.98
N GLY A 293 -9.17 21.69 -3.69
CA GLY A 293 -8.26 20.71 -3.11
C GLY A 293 -8.41 20.51 -1.59
N PRO A 294 -7.70 19.53 -1.02
CA PRO A 294 -7.63 19.35 0.42
C PRO A 294 -6.87 20.50 1.10
N GLU A 295 -7.21 20.80 2.36
CA GLU A 295 -6.58 21.89 3.14
C GLU A 295 -5.06 21.74 3.38
N CYS A 296 -4.49 20.56 3.12
CA CYS A 296 -3.05 20.32 3.15
C CYS A 296 -2.32 20.59 1.81
N GLY A 297 -3.07 20.84 0.72
CA GLY A 297 -2.55 20.84 -0.65
C GLY A 297 -2.26 19.43 -1.19
N TYR A 298 -1.92 19.38 -2.48
CA TYR A 298 -1.35 18.20 -3.16
C TYR A 298 0.19 18.24 -3.10
N GLY A 299 0.81 17.06 -3.15
CA GLY A 299 2.26 16.91 -3.06
C GLY A 299 2.69 15.72 -2.20
N SER A 300 3.92 15.75 -1.68
CA SER A 300 4.47 14.68 -0.83
C SER A 300 4.51 15.08 0.65
N PHE A 301 4.12 14.15 1.52
CA PHE A 301 3.99 14.35 2.96
C PHE A 301 4.59 13.19 3.76
N HIS A 302 5.14 13.51 4.94
CA HIS A 302 5.47 12.52 5.97
C HIS A 302 4.33 12.52 6.99
N GLN A 303 3.54 11.44 7.01
CA GLN A 303 2.56 11.18 8.06
C GLN A 303 3.30 10.55 9.25
N GLN A 304 3.70 11.39 10.21
CA GLN A 304 4.55 11.03 11.34
C GLN A 304 3.72 10.56 12.54
N TYR A 305 4.12 9.46 13.14
CA TYR A 305 3.49 8.83 14.31
C TYR A 305 4.36 9.09 15.53
N TRP A 306 3.89 9.99 16.40
CA TRP A 306 4.60 10.42 17.61
C TRP A 306 3.98 9.72 18.82
N LEU A 307 4.76 8.92 19.54
CA LEU A 307 4.38 8.32 20.82
C LEU A 307 5.22 8.96 21.92
N ASP A 308 4.56 9.54 22.93
CA ASP A 308 5.19 10.16 24.11
C ASP A 308 6.29 11.19 23.78
N GLY A 309 6.14 11.89 22.64
CA GLY A 309 7.10 12.88 22.15
C GLY A 309 8.23 12.34 21.26
N LYS A 310 8.27 11.03 20.97
CA LYS A 310 9.22 10.40 20.03
C LYS A 310 8.52 9.92 18.76
N ILE A 311 9.13 10.09 17.59
CA ILE A 311 8.64 9.43 16.36
C ILE A 311 8.87 7.90 16.46
N ILE A 312 7.81 7.11 16.27
CA ILE A 312 7.86 5.64 16.22
C ILE A 312 7.51 5.05 14.84
N ALA A 313 6.91 5.82 13.93
CA ALA A 313 6.71 5.45 12.53
C ALA A 313 6.53 6.69 11.65
N VAL A 314 6.81 6.56 10.35
CA VAL A 314 6.49 7.57 9.34
C VAL A 314 6.00 6.87 8.07
N GLY A 315 4.76 7.17 7.68
CA GLY A 315 4.25 6.86 6.34
C GLY A 315 4.64 7.99 5.39
N VAL A 316 5.41 7.68 4.35
CA VAL A 316 5.71 8.59 3.25
C VAL A 316 4.58 8.43 2.24
N ILE A 317 3.77 9.47 2.11
CA ILE A 317 2.56 9.46 1.28
C ILE A 317 2.58 10.62 0.29
N ASP A 318 2.05 10.37 -0.90
CA ASP A 318 1.71 11.43 -1.85
C ASP A 318 0.20 11.68 -1.81
N VAL A 319 -0.22 12.93 -1.70
CA VAL A 319 -1.63 13.36 -1.78
C VAL A 319 -1.84 13.92 -3.17
N LEU A 320 -2.75 13.31 -3.94
CA LEU A 320 -3.00 13.57 -5.35
C LEU A 320 -4.52 13.75 -5.58
N PRO A 321 -4.97 14.42 -6.66
CA PRO A 321 -6.38 14.73 -6.89
C PRO A 321 -7.36 13.56 -6.72
N TYR A 322 -6.96 12.35 -7.12
CA TYR A 322 -7.80 11.15 -7.05
C TYR A 322 -7.47 10.19 -5.90
N CYS A 323 -6.34 10.37 -5.20
CA CYS A 323 -5.90 9.41 -4.18
C CYS A 323 -4.88 9.91 -3.16
N VAL A 324 -4.85 9.23 -2.01
CA VAL A 324 -3.63 9.13 -1.18
C VAL A 324 -2.84 7.91 -1.67
N SER A 325 -1.55 8.09 -1.96
CA SER A 325 -0.65 7.02 -2.40
C SER A 325 0.43 6.76 -1.37
N SER A 326 0.40 5.57 -0.76
CA SER A 326 1.44 5.07 0.15
C SER A 326 2.70 4.73 -0.65
N VAL A 327 3.76 5.53 -0.47
CA VAL A 327 5.04 5.37 -1.17
C VAL A 327 5.95 4.43 -0.40
N TYR A 328 6.10 4.67 0.91
CA TYR A 328 6.97 3.90 1.79
C TYR A 328 6.55 4.02 3.25
N LEU A 329 6.93 3.04 4.08
CA LEU A 329 6.72 3.07 5.53
C LEU A 329 7.97 2.54 6.23
N TYR A 330 8.45 3.29 7.21
CA TYR A 330 9.48 2.85 8.15
C TYR A 330 9.02 3.13 9.58
N TYR A 331 9.42 2.27 10.51
CA TYR A 331 8.97 2.34 11.90
C TYR A 331 10.00 1.74 12.87
N ASP A 332 9.86 2.06 14.15
CA ASP A 332 10.76 1.61 15.20
C ASP A 332 10.54 0.10 15.46
N PRO A 333 11.52 -0.78 15.19
CA PRO A 333 11.36 -2.23 15.33
C PRO A 333 10.92 -2.69 16.72
N ASP A 334 11.22 -1.91 17.76
CA ASP A 334 10.81 -2.21 19.15
C ASP A 334 9.28 -2.20 19.29
N TYR A 335 8.59 -1.47 18.40
CA TYR A 335 7.14 -1.34 18.31
C TYR A 335 6.50 -2.23 17.23
N ALA A 336 7.26 -3.14 16.60
CA ALA A 336 6.75 -4.08 15.59
C ALA A 336 5.54 -4.90 16.10
N PHE A 337 5.45 -5.15 17.41
CA PHE A 337 4.32 -5.83 18.04
C PHE A 337 2.98 -5.11 17.83
N LEU A 338 2.95 -3.81 17.52
CA LEU A 338 1.74 -3.05 17.22
C LEU A 338 1.22 -3.27 15.79
N SER A 339 1.95 -4.02 14.95
CA SER A 339 1.62 -4.26 13.53
C SER A 339 1.48 -2.94 12.75
N LEU A 340 2.48 -2.07 12.88
CA LEU A 340 2.43 -0.68 12.40
C LEU A 340 2.17 -0.56 10.89
N GLY A 341 2.59 -1.54 10.07
CA GLY A 341 2.23 -1.61 8.64
C GLY A 341 0.75 -1.76 8.34
N VAL A 342 0.00 -2.47 9.20
CA VAL A 342 -1.46 -2.57 9.10
C VAL A 342 -2.11 -1.34 9.76
N TYR A 343 -1.53 -0.80 10.84
CA TYR A 343 -2.07 0.40 11.48
C TYR A 343 -1.97 1.65 10.59
N SER A 344 -0.84 1.86 9.90
CA SER A 344 -0.65 3.02 9.01
C SER A 344 -1.60 2.94 7.81
N ALA A 345 -1.67 1.79 7.12
CA ALA A 345 -2.61 1.61 6.00
C ALA A 345 -4.07 1.86 6.41
N LEU A 346 -4.47 1.51 7.64
CA LEU A 346 -5.79 1.82 8.17
C LEU A 346 -5.96 3.33 8.47
N ARG A 347 -4.92 4.00 8.96
CA ARG A 347 -4.92 5.47 9.15
C ARG A 347 -4.94 6.22 7.82
N GLU A 348 -4.21 5.76 6.82
CA GLU A 348 -4.14 6.33 5.47
C GLU A 348 -5.49 6.18 4.73
N ILE A 349 -6.20 5.07 4.90
CA ILE A 349 -7.60 4.91 4.42
C ILE A 349 -8.56 5.89 5.11
N ALA A 350 -8.47 6.04 6.44
CA ALA A 350 -9.32 7.00 7.17
C ALA A 350 -8.99 8.46 6.80
N PHE A 351 -7.71 8.77 6.58
CA PHE A 351 -7.26 10.07 6.09
C PHE A 351 -7.76 10.35 4.67
N THR A 352 -7.72 9.36 3.77
CA THR A 352 -8.30 9.47 2.41
C THR A 352 -9.78 9.88 2.48
N ARG A 353 -10.57 9.26 3.38
CA ARG A 353 -11.98 9.62 3.61
C ARG A 353 -12.16 11.04 4.14
N GLN A 354 -11.27 11.49 5.03
CA GLN A 354 -11.29 12.85 5.56
C GLN A 354 -10.99 13.89 4.47
N LEU A 355 -10.05 13.61 3.55
CA LEU A 355 -9.76 14.52 2.44
C LEU A 355 -10.91 14.58 1.42
N HIS A 356 -11.61 13.46 1.20
CA HIS A 356 -12.78 13.39 0.32
C HIS A 356 -13.91 14.36 0.72
N GLU A 357 -14.03 14.73 2.01
CA GLU A 357 -15.00 15.72 2.49
C GLU A 357 -14.73 17.15 1.93
N LYS A 358 -13.54 17.39 1.36
CA LYS A 358 -13.14 18.66 0.72
C LYS A 358 -12.87 18.52 -0.78
N ALA A 359 -12.22 17.44 -1.18
CA ALA A 359 -11.88 17.12 -2.58
C ALA A 359 -12.62 15.84 -3.03
N PRO A 360 -13.83 15.93 -3.62
CA PRO A 360 -14.67 14.76 -3.89
C PRO A 360 -14.07 13.72 -4.83
N GLU A 361 -13.16 14.11 -5.73
CA GLU A 361 -12.45 13.17 -6.61
C GLU A 361 -11.49 12.24 -5.85
N LEU A 362 -11.03 12.65 -4.65
CA LEU A 362 -10.03 11.97 -3.84
C LEU A 362 -10.64 10.80 -3.06
N CYS A 363 -11.01 9.74 -3.78
CA CYS A 363 -11.78 8.61 -3.26
C CYS A 363 -10.98 7.29 -3.13
N PHE A 364 -9.76 7.20 -3.67
CA PHE A 364 -8.95 5.98 -3.67
C PHE A 364 -7.73 6.04 -2.73
N TYR A 365 -7.31 4.88 -2.22
CA TYR A 365 -6.06 4.70 -1.49
C TYR A 365 -5.15 3.72 -2.23
N TYR A 366 -3.98 4.18 -2.69
CA TYR A 366 -3.03 3.40 -3.50
C TYR A 366 -1.94 2.82 -2.59
N MET A 367 -1.73 1.50 -2.64
CA MET A 367 -0.83 0.79 -1.70
C MET A 367 0.52 0.42 -2.34
N GLY A 368 1.04 1.24 -3.25
CA GLY A 368 2.14 0.83 -4.12
C GLY A 368 1.73 -0.29 -5.09
N PHE A 369 2.67 -1.18 -5.41
CA PHE A 369 2.41 -2.36 -6.24
C PHE A 369 1.90 -3.57 -5.44
N TYR A 370 1.01 -4.35 -6.07
CA TYR A 370 0.69 -5.74 -5.74
C TYR A 370 1.52 -6.69 -6.62
N ILE A 371 2.21 -7.64 -6.00
CA ILE A 371 3.04 -8.65 -6.70
C ILE A 371 2.48 -10.02 -6.32
N HIS A 372 1.79 -10.67 -7.27
CA HIS A 372 1.08 -11.91 -6.97
C HIS A 372 2.02 -13.06 -6.58
N SER A 373 3.24 -13.12 -7.13
CA SER A 373 4.24 -14.15 -6.80
C SER A 373 4.95 -13.95 -5.45
N CYS A 374 4.69 -12.85 -4.73
CA CYS A 374 5.42 -12.48 -3.51
C CYS A 374 4.48 -12.45 -2.28
N PRO A 375 4.61 -13.37 -1.31
CA PRO A 375 3.78 -13.39 -0.10
C PRO A 375 3.76 -12.04 0.64
N LYS A 376 4.93 -11.42 0.81
CA LYS A 376 5.13 -10.09 1.42
C LYS A 376 4.40 -8.94 0.71
N MET A 377 3.85 -9.16 -0.48
CA MET A 377 3.07 -8.19 -1.26
C MET A 377 1.63 -8.66 -1.53
N ARG A 378 1.32 -9.95 -1.33
CA ARG A 378 -0.03 -10.52 -1.47
C ARG A 378 -1.03 -9.91 -0.46
N TYR A 379 -0.58 -9.49 0.72
CA TYR A 379 -1.45 -8.94 1.78
C TYR A 379 -2.29 -7.72 1.32
N LYS A 380 -1.79 -6.94 0.35
CA LYS A 380 -2.46 -5.73 -0.14
C LYS A 380 -3.84 -6.02 -0.75
N GLY A 381 -4.04 -7.21 -1.30
CA GLY A 381 -5.35 -7.68 -1.79
C GLY A 381 -6.40 -7.97 -0.70
N GLN A 382 -6.04 -7.84 0.58
CA GLN A 382 -6.96 -8.02 1.70
C GLN A 382 -7.72 -6.72 2.06
N TYR A 383 -7.26 -5.57 1.58
CA TYR A 383 -7.97 -4.29 1.75
C TYR A 383 -9.07 -4.20 0.69
N ARG A 384 -10.33 -4.41 1.09
CA ARG A 384 -11.47 -4.58 0.18
C ARG A 384 -12.55 -3.50 0.34
N PRO A 385 -13.21 -3.09 -0.76
CA PRO A 385 -12.95 -3.52 -2.15
C PRO A 385 -11.69 -2.88 -2.74
N SER A 386 -11.01 -3.59 -3.66
CA SER A 386 -9.81 -3.12 -4.34
C SER A 386 -9.74 -3.59 -5.78
N ASP A 387 -9.07 -2.78 -6.61
CA ASP A 387 -8.92 -3.00 -8.04
C ASP A 387 -7.43 -3.15 -8.39
N LEU A 388 -7.12 -3.99 -9.37
CA LEU A 388 -5.82 -4.02 -10.05
C LEU A 388 -5.91 -3.33 -11.41
N LEU A 389 -4.85 -2.61 -11.78
CA LEU A 389 -4.73 -1.98 -13.08
C LEU A 389 -4.35 -3.01 -14.15
N CYS A 390 -5.12 -3.10 -15.24
CA CYS A 390 -4.78 -3.96 -16.38
C CYS A 390 -3.50 -3.45 -17.06
N PRO A 391 -2.43 -4.27 -17.23
CA PRO A 391 -1.12 -3.80 -17.68
C PRO A 391 -1.07 -3.33 -19.15
N GLU A 392 -2.12 -3.60 -19.94
CA GLU A 392 -2.18 -3.34 -21.39
C GLU A 392 -3.21 -2.29 -21.82
N THR A 393 -4.24 -2.06 -21.01
CA THR A 393 -5.35 -1.14 -21.33
C THR A 393 -5.58 -0.08 -20.27
N TYR A 394 -4.88 -0.17 -19.12
CA TYR A 394 -5.00 0.73 -17.97
C TYR A 394 -6.43 0.90 -17.41
N ILE A 395 -7.33 -0.01 -17.76
CA ILE A 395 -8.63 -0.15 -17.11
C ILE A 395 -8.45 -0.85 -15.76
N TRP A 396 -9.12 -0.34 -14.73
CA TRP A 396 -9.18 -0.94 -13.40
C TRP A 396 -10.13 -2.14 -13.39
N THR A 397 -9.71 -3.26 -12.80
CA THR A 397 -10.50 -4.49 -12.71
C THR A 397 -10.53 -4.97 -11.25
N PRO A 398 -11.70 -5.31 -10.68
CA PRO A 398 -11.79 -5.80 -9.30
C PRO A 398 -10.89 -7.01 -9.03
N ILE A 399 -10.17 -7.01 -7.92
CA ILE A 399 -9.11 -7.99 -7.67
C ILE A 399 -9.62 -9.44 -7.64
N GLU A 400 -10.87 -9.66 -7.22
CA GLU A 400 -11.56 -10.96 -7.26
C GLU A 400 -11.61 -11.57 -8.68
N GLN A 401 -11.68 -10.76 -9.73
CA GLN A 401 -11.67 -11.22 -11.12
C GLN A 401 -10.25 -11.47 -11.63
N CYS A 402 -9.26 -10.75 -11.09
CA CYS A 402 -7.85 -10.85 -11.49
C CYS A 402 -7.15 -12.07 -10.88
N LEU A 403 -7.45 -12.42 -9.62
CA LEU A 403 -6.78 -13.51 -8.91
C LEU A 403 -6.85 -14.88 -9.64
N PRO A 404 -8.01 -15.33 -10.18
CA PRO A 404 -8.10 -16.60 -10.91
C PRO A 404 -7.30 -16.65 -12.22
N LEU A 405 -6.88 -15.48 -12.74
CA LEU A 405 -5.97 -15.38 -13.89
C LEU A 405 -4.52 -15.48 -13.41
N LEU A 406 -4.18 -14.76 -12.33
CA LEU A 406 -2.82 -14.68 -11.78
C LEU A 406 -2.30 -15.99 -11.17
N GLU A 407 -3.19 -16.85 -10.67
CA GLU A 407 -2.85 -18.22 -10.24
C GLU A 407 -2.59 -19.17 -11.45
N ARG A 408 -3.00 -18.79 -12.68
CA ARG A 408 -2.75 -19.55 -13.92
C ARG A 408 -1.53 -19.05 -14.69
N SER A 409 -1.27 -17.74 -14.67
CA SER A 409 -0.11 -17.12 -15.31
C SER A 409 0.43 -15.96 -14.48
N LYS A 410 1.75 -15.95 -14.31
CA LYS A 410 2.53 -14.86 -13.71
C LYS A 410 2.20 -13.49 -14.32
N TYR A 411 2.06 -13.43 -15.65
CA TYR A 411 1.65 -12.22 -16.39
C TYR A 411 0.25 -12.41 -16.97
N CYS A 412 -0.66 -11.48 -16.67
CA CYS A 412 -2.03 -11.47 -17.18
C CYS A 412 -2.50 -10.08 -17.60
N ARG A 413 -3.11 -10.01 -18.78
CA ARG A 413 -4.14 -9.02 -19.10
C ARG A 413 -5.39 -9.32 -18.26
N PHE A 414 -6.05 -8.28 -17.73
CA PHE A 414 -7.29 -8.43 -16.95
C PHE A 414 -8.55 -8.06 -17.76
N ASN A 415 -8.43 -7.15 -18.73
CA ASN A 415 -9.54 -6.82 -19.61
C ASN A 415 -9.87 -8.03 -20.52
N GLN A 416 -11.11 -8.52 -20.41
CA GLN A 416 -11.62 -9.70 -21.10
C GLN A 416 -11.86 -9.46 -22.59
N ASP A 417 -12.07 -8.21 -23.03
CA ASP A 417 -12.05 -7.92 -24.47
C ASP A 417 -10.60 -7.98 -24.97
N VAL A 418 -10.37 -8.85 -25.94
CA VAL A 418 -9.08 -9.05 -26.61
C VAL A 418 -8.77 -7.90 -27.59
N LYS A 419 -9.79 -7.15 -28.05
CA LYS A 419 -9.63 -6.04 -28.99
C LYS A 419 -9.35 -4.69 -28.34
N ALA A 420 -9.73 -4.50 -27.08
CA ALA A 420 -9.48 -3.26 -26.35
C ALA A 420 -7.99 -2.91 -26.29
N VAL A 421 -7.68 -1.63 -26.37
CA VAL A 421 -6.32 -1.07 -26.33
C VAL A 421 -6.19 -0.04 -25.20
N ASP A 422 -5.00 0.51 -25.02
CA ASP A 422 -4.79 1.72 -24.23
C ASP A 422 -5.45 2.92 -24.93
N GLU A 423 -6.48 3.51 -24.32
CA GLU A 423 -7.14 4.74 -24.82
C GLU A 423 -6.18 5.93 -24.83
N GLY A 424 -5.21 5.97 -23.90
CA GLY A 424 -4.13 6.95 -23.85
C GLY A 424 -2.94 6.61 -24.76
N GLY A 425 -3.06 5.55 -25.56
CA GLY A 425 -2.01 5.04 -26.45
C GLY A 425 -1.58 6.05 -27.51
N VAL A 426 -0.38 5.83 -28.07
CA VAL A 426 0.20 6.72 -29.08
C VAL A 426 -0.59 6.64 -30.39
N GLN A 427 -1.12 7.78 -30.82
CA GLN A 427 -1.82 7.94 -32.11
C GLN A 427 -0.94 8.68 -33.13
N GLU A 428 -0.19 9.69 -32.68
CA GLU A 428 0.67 10.51 -33.52
C GLU A 428 2.08 10.63 -32.96
N LEU A 429 2.95 9.69 -33.34
CA LEU A 429 4.38 9.70 -32.99
C LEU A 429 5.09 11.00 -33.40
N GLY A 430 4.59 11.69 -34.43
CA GLY A 430 5.15 12.95 -34.91
C GLY A 430 5.01 14.14 -33.96
N ARG A 431 4.15 14.05 -32.93
CA ARG A 431 3.92 15.12 -31.92
C ARG A 431 4.83 15.03 -30.69
N VAL A 432 5.42 13.86 -30.43
CA VAL A 432 6.30 13.60 -29.26
C VAL A 432 7.34 14.71 -29.12
N ARG A 433 7.47 15.33 -27.95
CA ARG A 433 8.45 16.40 -27.72
C ARG A 433 9.84 15.82 -27.57
N VAL A 434 10.76 16.27 -28.40
CA VAL A 434 12.18 15.93 -28.34
C VAL A 434 12.97 17.16 -27.90
N LEU A 435 13.88 16.98 -26.94
CA LEU A 435 14.91 17.96 -26.59
C LEU A 435 16.23 17.51 -27.21
N HIS A 436 16.73 18.25 -28.21
CA HIS A 436 17.98 17.97 -28.91
C HIS A 436 18.73 19.27 -29.15
N LYS A 437 20.05 19.31 -28.86
CA LYS A 437 20.89 20.52 -28.91
C LYS A 437 20.19 21.76 -28.31
N ARG A 438 19.78 21.64 -27.04
CA ARG A 438 19.00 22.64 -26.26
C ARG A 438 17.64 23.06 -26.87
N THR A 439 17.29 22.62 -28.08
CA THR A 439 16.05 22.96 -28.78
C THR A 439 14.94 21.97 -28.44
N VAL A 440 13.77 22.45 -28.07
CA VAL A 440 12.54 21.64 -27.98
C VAL A 440 11.82 21.64 -29.33
N MET A 441 11.52 20.47 -29.88
CA MET A 441 10.77 20.33 -31.14
C MET A 441 9.93 19.05 -31.18
N PRO A 442 8.82 19.00 -31.96
CA PRO A 442 8.11 17.74 -32.22
C PRO A 442 9.00 16.73 -32.97
N TYR A 443 8.83 15.43 -32.72
CA TYR A 443 9.61 14.37 -33.37
C TYR A 443 9.51 14.42 -34.90
N SER A 444 8.37 14.86 -35.45
CA SER A 444 8.22 15.08 -36.91
C SER A 444 9.20 16.12 -37.48
N VAL A 445 9.63 17.11 -36.69
CA VAL A 445 10.65 18.10 -37.06
C VAL A 445 12.06 17.52 -36.85
N TYR A 446 12.31 16.90 -35.70
CA TYR A 446 13.59 16.23 -35.39
C TYR A 446 13.94 15.16 -36.44
N LYS A 447 12.97 14.33 -36.84
CA LYS A 447 13.10 13.28 -37.88
C LYS A 447 13.57 13.84 -39.24
N ARG A 448 13.31 15.13 -39.53
CA ARG A 448 13.78 15.82 -40.74
C ARG A 448 15.11 16.56 -40.58
N ARG A 449 15.50 16.94 -39.36
CA ARG A 449 16.74 17.70 -39.07
C ARG A 449 17.94 16.82 -38.75
N ARG A 450 17.71 15.63 -38.19
CA ARG A 450 18.75 14.63 -37.85
C ARG A 450 19.59 14.21 -39.06
N LYS A 451 20.77 13.66 -38.79
CA LYS A 451 21.57 12.85 -39.73
C LYS A 451 21.88 11.50 -39.08
N GLY A 452 22.10 10.45 -39.86
CA GLY A 452 22.41 9.10 -39.36
C GLY A 452 21.20 8.16 -39.23
N PRO A 453 21.35 7.00 -38.56
CA PRO A 453 20.32 5.97 -38.45
C PRO A 453 19.02 6.47 -37.82
N SER A 454 17.91 5.78 -38.14
CA SER A 454 16.61 6.05 -37.51
C SER A 454 16.57 5.54 -36.07
N ASP A 455 16.00 6.33 -35.17
CA ASP A 455 15.73 5.97 -33.77
C ASP A 455 14.23 5.77 -33.51
N GLU A 456 13.42 5.70 -34.58
CA GLU A 456 11.96 5.63 -34.55
C GLU A 456 11.42 4.55 -33.62
N ALA A 457 12.07 3.38 -33.60
CA ALA A 457 11.74 2.30 -32.68
C ALA A 457 11.91 2.70 -31.21
N SER A 458 12.94 3.50 -30.86
CA SER A 458 13.17 3.99 -29.50
C SER A 458 12.19 5.11 -29.11
N VAL A 459 11.79 5.96 -30.06
CA VAL A 459 10.79 7.01 -29.83
C VAL A 459 9.40 6.40 -29.69
N GLN A 460 9.09 5.39 -30.51
CA GLN A 460 7.86 4.60 -30.39
C GLN A 460 7.82 3.83 -29.07
N GLN A 461 8.93 3.18 -28.67
CA GLN A 461 9.04 2.50 -27.37
C GLN A 461 8.82 3.48 -26.20
N TYR A 462 9.44 4.66 -26.24
CA TYR A 462 9.23 5.72 -25.24
C TYR A 462 7.77 6.18 -25.21
N ALA A 463 7.19 6.53 -26.36
CA ALA A 463 5.84 7.07 -26.44
C ALA A 463 4.82 6.01 -25.99
N SER A 464 4.98 4.75 -26.40
CA SER A 464 4.15 3.63 -25.92
C SER A 464 4.37 3.27 -24.44
N LEU A 465 5.44 3.76 -23.81
CA LEU A 465 5.64 3.63 -22.36
C LEU A 465 4.85 4.70 -21.58
N VAL A 466 4.76 5.93 -22.11
CA VAL A 466 4.18 7.08 -21.38
C VAL A 466 2.75 7.48 -21.82
N GLY A 467 2.32 7.10 -23.02
CA GLY A 467 1.05 7.53 -23.62
C GLY A 467 1.14 8.86 -24.36
N GLN A 468 0.20 9.14 -25.27
CA GLN A 468 0.23 10.31 -26.16
C GLN A 468 0.35 11.62 -25.37
N ALA A 469 -0.56 11.85 -24.41
CA ALA A 469 -0.64 13.08 -23.62
C ALA A 469 0.65 13.38 -22.82
N CYS A 470 1.27 12.36 -22.24
CA CYS A 470 2.55 12.50 -21.55
C CYS A 470 3.66 12.81 -22.54
N SER A 471 3.68 12.15 -23.71
CA SER A 471 4.72 12.35 -24.73
C SER A 471 4.69 13.74 -25.40
N GLU A 472 3.56 14.46 -25.32
CA GLU A 472 3.42 15.84 -25.80
C GLU A 472 3.80 16.91 -24.76
N ARG A 473 3.93 16.52 -23.48
CA ARG A 473 4.32 17.37 -22.34
C ARG A 473 5.75 17.11 -21.84
N MET A 474 6.17 15.85 -21.79
CA MET A 474 7.50 15.43 -21.31
C MET A 474 8.54 15.53 -22.43
N LEU A 475 9.74 16.00 -22.11
CA LEU A 475 10.82 16.13 -23.09
C LEU A 475 11.63 14.82 -23.22
N LEU A 476 11.54 14.17 -24.38
CA LEU A 476 12.42 13.06 -24.75
C LEU A 476 13.81 13.61 -25.11
N PHE A 477 14.78 13.46 -24.21
CA PHE A 477 16.15 13.90 -24.47
C PHE A 477 16.81 13.06 -25.59
N ARG A 478 17.51 13.76 -26.49
CA ARG A 478 18.37 13.18 -27.53
C ARG A 478 19.66 14.00 -27.65
N SER A 479 20.79 13.37 -27.37
CA SER A 479 22.14 13.87 -27.66
C SER A 479 22.27 14.27 -29.13
#